data_AF-A0A089HZW5-F1
#
_entry.id   AF-A0A089HZW5-F1
#
_cell.length_a   1.000
_cell.length_b   1.000
_cell.length_c   1.000
_cell.angle_alpha   90.00
_cell.angle_beta   90.00
_cell.angle_gamma   90.00
#
_symmetry.space_group_name_H-M   'P 1'
#
loop_
_entity.id
_entity.type
_entity.pdbx_description
1 polymer ?
#
loop_
_entity_poly.entity_id
_entity_poly.type
_entity_poly.pdbx_seq_one_letter_code
_entity_poly.pdbx_strand_id
1 'polypeptide(L)'
;MKKAMILLLLLVVVLPSQAFAATYSNAYVDKYYFESYKDRVKEVKDAQKNLSKVLGTEVTALAQKSKVSAANYSNAVKNKLSKEAVAKARNEMTQDKKTLAAAKAKLSKTVKSAKKESDTSLKEIANHKASLVKMIKTHLEGKDQQSDAAFNKTLSSELSQIDSSFNAALEYLQNIELD
;
A
#
# COMPACT_ATOMS: atom_id res chain seq x y z
N MET A 1 -2.27 -0.96 -74.18
CA MET A 1 -2.74 -0.54 -72.84
C MET A 1 -3.68 -1.56 -72.17
N LYS A 2 -3.37 -2.87 -72.16
CA LYS A 2 -4.17 -3.90 -71.47
C LYS A 2 -3.35 -4.83 -70.54
N LYS A 3 -2.05 -4.59 -70.41
CA LYS A 3 -1.14 -5.44 -69.60
C LYS A 3 -0.69 -4.80 -68.28
N ALA A 4 -0.97 -3.51 -68.07
CA ALA A 4 -0.67 -2.81 -66.82
C ALA A 4 -1.83 -2.88 -65.79
N MET A 5 -3.05 -3.20 -66.21
CA MET A 5 -4.22 -3.29 -65.31
C MET A 5 -4.28 -4.58 -64.49
N ILE A 6 -3.58 -5.65 -64.90
CA ILE A 6 -3.62 -6.94 -64.21
C ILE A 6 -2.69 -6.96 -62.99
N LEU A 7 -1.60 -6.18 -63.00
CA LEU A 7 -0.66 -6.15 -61.87
C LEU A 7 -1.20 -5.38 -60.65
N LEU A 8 -2.14 -4.44 -60.87
CA LEU A 8 -2.75 -3.66 -59.78
C LEU A 8 -3.85 -4.44 -59.04
N LEU A 9 -4.48 -5.43 -59.72
CA LEU A 9 -5.54 -6.27 -59.15
C LEU A 9 -5.02 -7.43 -58.30
N LEU A 10 -3.79 -7.89 -58.55
CA LEU A 10 -3.14 -8.93 -57.74
C LEU A 10 -2.53 -8.39 -56.44
N LEU A 11 -2.33 -7.08 -56.31
CA LEU A 11 -1.82 -6.47 -55.07
C LEU A 11 -2.89 -6.34 -53.98
N VAL A 12 -4.17 -6.56 -54.31
CA VAL A 12 -5.30 -6.52 -53.36
C VAL A 12 -5.49 -7.85 -52.63
N VAL A 13 -4.88 -8.94 -53.11
CA VAL A 13 -5.12 -10.30 -52.56
C VAL A 13 -4.00 -10.78 -51.61
N VAL A 14 -2.91 -10.02 -51.48
CA VAL A 14 -1.78 -10.39 -50.59
C VAL A 14 -1.37 -9.22 -49.67
N LEU A 15 -2.34 -8.41 -49.24
CA LEU A 15 -2.16 -7.70 -47.99
C LEU A 15 -2.62 -8.67 -46.89
N PRO A 16 -1.75 -9.07 -45.95
CA PRO A 16 -2.25 -9.74 -44.77
C PRO A 16 -3.30 -8.79 -44.21
N SER A 17 -4.52 -9.30 -44.01
CA SER A 17 -5.55 -8.65 -43.22
C SER A 17 -5.08 -8.62 -41.76
N GLN A 18 -3.93 -8.01 -41.50
CA GLN A 18 -3.70 -7.30 -40.27
C GLN A 18 -4.60 -6.08 -40.39
N ALA A 19 -5.90 -6.32 -40.16
CA ALA A 19 -6.76 -5.32 -39.56
C ALA A 19 -5.88 -4.66 -38.50
N PHE A 20 -5.66 -3.36 -38.65
CA PHE A 20 -4.97 -2.57 -37.65
C PHE A 20 -5.72 -2.81 -36.34
N ALA A 21 -5.24 -3.75 -35.53
CA ALA A 21 -5.71 -3.94 -34.18
C ALA A 21 -5.31 -2.65 -33.48
N ALA A 22 -6.26 -1.72 -33.37
CA ALA A 22 -6.14 -0.59 -32.47
C ALA A 22 -5.96 -1.19 -31.08
N THR A 23 -4.71 -1.40 -30.69
CA THR A 23 -4.36 -2.00 -29.41
C THR A 23 -4.84 -1.00 -28.38
N TYR A 24 -5.83 -1.37 -27.56
CA TYR A 24 -6.35 -0.47 -26.56
C TYR A 24 -5.20 -0.10 -25.62
N SER A 25 -4.98 1.20 -25.42
CA SER A 25 -3.87 1.68 -24.59
C SER A 25 -4.15 1.40 -23.11
N ASN A 26 -3.10 1.20 -22.33
CA ASN A 26 -3.27 1.05 -20.87
C ASN A 26 -3.91 2.30 -20.26
N ALA A 27 -3.63 3.49 -20.81
CA ALA A 27 -4.25 4.74 -20.38
C ALA A 27 -5.77 4.77 -20.61
N TYR A 28 -6.26 4.17 -21.71
CA TYR A 28 -7.69 4.00 -21.93
C TYR A 28 -8.29 3.11 -20.85
N VAL A 29 -7.74 1.92 -20.65
CA VAL A 29 -8.27 0.97 -19.65
C VAL A 29 -8.22 1.56 -18.24
N ASP A 30 -7.12 2.21 -17.87
CA ASP A 30 -6.99 2.85 -16.56
C ASP A 30 -8.03 3.95 -16.35
N LYS A 31 -8.32 4.77 -17.37
CA LYS A 31 -9.30 5.85 -17.29
C LYS A 31 -10.72 5.32 -17.06
N TYR A 32 -11.11 4.25 -17.76
CA TYR A 32 -12.50 3.79 -17.75
C TYR A 32 -12.81 2.74 -16.67
N TYR A 33 -11.81 1.99 -16.21
CA TYR A 33 -12.03 0.86 -15.30
C TYR A 33 -11.28 0.98 -13.97
N PHE A 34 -10.31 1.91 -13.85
CA PHE A 34 -9.45 2.02 -12.66
C PHE A 34 -9.20 3.48 -12.24
N GLU A 35 -10.17 4.38 -12.46
CA GLU A 35 -10.02 5.81 -12.17
C GLU A 35 -9.63 6.07 -10.71
N SER A 36 -10.30 5.41 -9.77
CA SER A 36 -10.07 5.55 -8.32
C SER A 36 -8.82 4.81 -7.81
N TYR A 37 -8.18 3.97 -8.62
CA TYR A 37 -7.11 3.07 -8.18
C TYR A 37 -5.95 3.83 -7.51
N LYS A 38 -5.53 4.95 -8.10
CA LYS A 38 -4.41 5.74 -7.56
C LYS A 38 -4.75 6.35 -6.20
N ASP A 39 -5.99 6.78 -6.01
CA ASP A 39 -6.45 7.36 -4.75
C ASP A 39 -6.52 6.27 -3.67
N ARG A 40 -7.00 5.08 -4.02
CA ARG A 40 -7.02 3.92 -3.11
C ARG A 40 -5.61 3.48 -2.68
N VAL A 41 -4.64 3.47 -3.61
CA VAL A 41 -3.23 3.25 -3.25
C VAL A 41 -2.74 4.34 -2.28
N LYS A 42 -3.09 5.61 -2.53
CA LYS A 42 -2.69 6.73 -1.69
C LYS A 42 -3.27 6.61 -0.28
N GLU A 43 -4.54 6.23 -0.14
CA GLU A 43 -5.19 6.00 1.16
C GLU A 43 -4.41 4.97 1.99
N VAL A 44 -4.03 3.83 1.41
CA VAL A 44 -3.23 2.81 2.10
C VAL A 44 -1.87 3.38 2.49
N LYS A 45 -1.19 4.11 1.59
CA LYS A 45 0.11 4.73 1.89
C LYS A 45 0.03 5.79 2.99
N ASP A 46 -1.06 6.54 3.06
CA ASP A 46 -1.26 7.55 4.09
C ASP A 46 -1.61 6.89 5.44
N ALA A 47 -2.38 5.80 5.44
CA ALA A 47 -2.58 4.97 6.63
C ALA A 47 -1.24 4.40 7.16
N GLN A 48 -0.38 3.86 6.28
CA GLN A 48 0.96 3.39 6.63
C GLN A 48 1.82 4.49 7.29
N LYS A 49 1.74 5.74 6.80
CA LYS A 49 2.49 6.87 7.38
C LYS A 49 1.97 7.25 8.77
N ASN A 50 0.66 7.13 9.00
CA ASN A 50 0.01 7.49 10.25
C ASN A 50 0.19 6.45 11.37
N LEU A 51 0.59 5.21 11.07
CA LEU A 51 0.79 4.15 12.07
C LEU A 51 1.63 4.58 13.29
N SER A 52 2.77 5.22 13.07
CA SER A 52 3.64 5.65 14.18
C SER A 52 2.99 6.70 15.08
N LYS A 53 2.09 7.51 14.54
CA LYS A 53 1.36 8.54 15.30
C LYS A 53 0.26 7.89 16.13
N VAL A 54 -0.52 6.99 15.54
CA VAL A 54 -1.64 6.33 16.22
C VAL A 54 -1.13 5.41 17.34
N LEU A 55 -0.18 4.53 17.01
CA LEU A 55 0.38 3.56 17.96
C LEU A 55 1.37 4.21 18.95
N GLY A 56 1.93 5.38 18.62
CA GLY A 56 3.00 6.02 19.40
C GLY A 56 2.55 6.81 20.63
N THR A 57 1.25 6.81 20.96
CA THR A 57 0.71 7.60 22.07
C THR A 57 1.35 7.20 23.41
N GLU A 58 1.48 5.90 23.68
CA GLU A 58 2.12 5.38 24.90
C GLU A 58 3.62 5.76 24.96
N VAL A 59 4.33 5.64 23.83
CA VAL A 59 5.74 6.03 23.72
C VAL A 59 5.94 7.51 24.05
N THR A 60 4.98 8.36 23.69
CA THR A 60 5.00 9.79 24.01
C THR A 60 4.87 10.03 25.52
N ALA A 61 3.94 9.33 26.18
CA ALA A 61 3.77 9.40 27.63
C ALA A 61 5.03 8.90 28.37
N LEU A 62 5.59 7.77 27.94
CA LEU A 62 6.84 7.21 28.50
C LEU A 62 8.04 8.14 28.27
N ALA A 63 8.10 8.83 27.14
CA ALA A 63 9.15 9.80 26.85
C ALA A 63 9.09 10.99 27.81
N GLN A 64 7.89 11.50 28.08
CA GLN A 64 7.69 12.58 29.05
C GLN A 64 8.04 12.11 30.47
N LYS A 65 7.62 10.90 30.86
CA LYS A 65 7.97 10.31 32.16
C LYS A 65 9.48 10.18 32.35
N SER A 66 10.18 9.64 31.35
CA SER A 66 11.65 9.50 31.35
C SER A 66 12.37 10.85 31.45
N LYS A 67 11.84 11.90 30.81
CA LYS A 67 12.37 13.26 30.92
C LYS A 67 12.22 13.82 32.33
N VAL A 68 11.07 13.60 32.96
CA VAL A 68 10.80 14.03 34.35
C VAL A 68 11.71 13.30 35.34
N SER A 69 11.83 11.97 35.26
CA SER A 69 12.71 11.23 36.18
C SER A 69 14.19 11.56 35.99
N ALA A 70 14.64 11.85 34.77
CA ALA A 70 15.99 12.36 34.52
C ALA A 70 16.23 13.74 35.17
N ALA A 71 15.26 14.65 35.10
CA ALA A 71 15.34 15.95 35.76
C ALA A 71 15.36 15.80 37.29
N ASN A 72 14.52 14.92 37.85
CA ASN A 72 14.49 14.64 39.29
C ASN A 72 15.82 14.10 39.80
N TYR A 73 16.45 13.16 39.08
CA TYR A 73 17.80 12.68 39.41
C TYR A 73 18.84 13.81 39.37
N SER A 74 18.83 14.65 38.33
CA SER A 74 19.75 15.78 38.23
C SER A 74 19.59 16.76 39.39
N ASN A 75 18.35 17.07 39.76
CA ASN A 75 18.05 17.94 40.89
C ASN A 75 18.46 17.31 42.23
N ALA A 76 18.25 16.01 42.43
CA ALA A 76 18.67 15.31 43.64
C ALA A 76 20.20 15.38 43.85
N VAL A 77 20.97 15.24 42.76
CA VAL A 77 22.43 15.37 42.77
C VAL A 77 22.85 16.82 43.05
N LYS A 78 22.26 17.79 42.35
CA LYS A 78 22.58 19.22 42.51
C LYS A 78 22.27 19.74 43.91
N ASN A 79 21.14 19.34 44.47
CA ASN A 79 20.68 19.75 45.79
C ASN A 79 21.36 18.96 46.92
N LYS A 80 22.29 18.04 46.60
CA LYS A 80 23.04 17.23 47.56
C LYS A 80 22.11 16.50 48.55
N LEU A 81 21.04 15.91 48.03
CA LEU A 81 20.15 15.06 48.85
C LEU A 81 20.91 13.84 49.40
N SER A 82 20.27 13.09 50.31
CA SER A 82 20.89 11.90 50.90
C SER A 82 21.28 10.86 49.83
N LYS A 83 22.27 10.01 50.14
CA LYS A 83 22.74 8.96 49.23
C LYS A 83 21.60 8.03 48.81
N GLU A 84 20.70 7.72 49.73
CA GLU A 84 19.51 6.89 49.51
C GLU A 84 18.54 7.59 48.54
N ALA A 85 18.30 8.89 48.71
CA ALA A 85 17.43 9.67 47.83
C ALA A 85 17.99 9.76 46.41
N VAL A 86 19.30 9.98 46.26
CA VAL A 86 19.99 9.97 44.95
C VAL A 86 19.93 8.60 44.29
N ALA A 87 20.15 7.52 45.06
CA ALA A 87 20.08 6.15 44.55
C ALA A 87 18.66 5.79 44.07
N LYS A 88 17.63 6.16 44.82
CA LYS A 88 16.22 5.97 44.42
C LYS A 88 15.90 6.69 43.11
N ALA A 89 16.24 7.98 43.01
CA ALA A 89 16.01 8.77 41.79
C ALA A 89 16.77 8.21 40.58
N ARG A 90 18.00 7.70 40.77
CA ARG A 90 18.77 7.05 39.72
C ARG A 90 18.09 5.76 39.21
N ASN A 91 17.58 4.95 40.14
CA ASN A 91 16.90 3.70 39.80
C ASN A 91 15.61 3.97 39.02
N GLU A 92 14.79 4.93 39.46
CA GLU A 92 13.59 5.38 38.75
C GLU A 92 13.92 5.88 37.32
N MET A 93 14.91 6.76 37.18
CA MET A 93 15.38 7.22 35.87
C MET A 93 15.81 6.07 34.97
N THR A 94 16.57 5.10 35.52
CA THR A 94 17.09 3.96 34.76
C THR A 94 15.96 3.04 34.32
N GLN A 95 15.00 2.78 35.20
CA GLN A 95 13.81 2.00 34.89
C GLN A 95 12.97 2.67 33.80
N ASP A 96 12.65 3.96 33.93
CA ASP A 96 11.85 4.67 32.94
C ASP A 96 12.55 4.72 31.56
N LYS A 97 13.88 4.90 31.53
CA LYS A 97 14.65 4.82 30.28
C LYS A 97 14.56 3.43 29.64
N LYS A 98 14.67 2.37 30.43
CA LYS A 98 14.57 0.98 29.94
C LYS A 98 13.17 0.71 29.38
N THR A 99 12.13 1.11 30.10
CA THR A 99 10.73 0.98 29.65
C THR A 99 10.48 1.74 28.36
N LEU A 100 10.95 2.99 28.26
CA LEU A 100 10.85 3.79 27.04
C LEU A 100 11.57 3.13 25.85
N ALA A 101 12.78 2.61 26.06
CA ALA A 101 13.54 1.95 25.00
C ALA A 101 12.83 0.69 24.49
N ALA A 102 12.28 -0.12 25.41
CA ALA A 102 11.49 -1.30 25.06
C ALA A 102 10.23 -0.93 24.26
N ALA A 103 9.47 0.07 24.72
CA ALA A 103 8.27 0.54 24.02
C ALA A 103 8.59 1.09 22.61
N LYS A 104 9.68 1.85 22.46
CA LYS A 104 10.16 2.32 21.14
C LYS A 104 10.52 1.17 20.21
N ALA A 105 11.21 0.15 20.73
CA ALA A 105 11.60 -1.02 19.94
C ALA A 105 10.37 -1.81 19.48
N LYS A 106 9.40 -2.02 20.38
CA LYS A 106 8.11 -2.67 20.08
C LYS A 106 7.33 -1.90 19.02
N LEU A 107 7.13 -0.59 19.21
CA LEU A 107 6.50 0.28 18.22
C LEU A 107 7.19 0.20 16.85
N SER A 108 8.52 0.31 16.82
CA SER A 108 9.26 0.25 15.55
C SER A 108 9.11 -1.10 14.86
N LYS A 109 9.08 -2.21 15.61
CA LYS A 109 8.88 -3.55 15.06
C LYS A 109 7.48 -3.69 14.48
N THR A 110 6.45 -3.30 15.24
CA THR A 110 5.04 -3.38 14.81
C THR A 110 4.80 -2.53 13.55
N VAL A 111 5.24 -1.27 13.55
CA VAL A 111 5.12 -0.38 12.38
C VAL A 111 5.83 -0.96 11.15
N LYS A 112 7.03 -1.51 11.32
CA LYS A 112 7.78 -2.12 10.21
C LYS A 112 7.08 -3.36 9.66
N SER A 113 6.53 -4.21 10.54
CA SER A 113 5.78 -5.40 10.14
C SER A 113 4.50 -5.03 9.40
N ALA A 114 3.72 -4.11 9.96
CA ALA A 114 2.48 -3.62 9.37
C ALA A 114 2.68 -3.02 7.97
N LYS A 115 3.73 -2.21 7.80
CA LYS A 115 4.11 -1.65 6.49
C LYS A 115 4.49 -2.74 5.49
N LYS A 116 5.26 -3.74 5.92
CA LYS A 116 5.66 -4.85 5.05
C LYS A 116 4.46 -5.67 4.57
N GLU A 117 3.53 -5.95 5.48
CA GLU A 117 2.31 -6.71 5.17
C GLU A 117 1.44 -5.94 4.16
N SER A 118 1.11 -4.69 4.48
CA SER A 118 0.32 -3.84 3.59
C SER A 118 1.00 -3.53 2.25
N ASP A 119 2.33 -3.42 2.20
CA ASP A 119 3.08 -3.33 0.94
C ASP A 119 3.00 -4.61 0.10
N THR A 120 2.86 -5.77 0.76
CA THR A 120 2.63 -7.05 0.08
C THR A 120 1.22 -7.07 -0.52
N SER A 121 0.20 -6.67 0.24
CA SER A 121 -1.17 -6.52 -0.28
C SER A 121 -1.23 -5.54 -1.46
N LEU A 122 -0.54 -4.40 -1.41
CA LEU A 122 -0.49 -3.46 -2.53
C LEU A 122 0.14 -4.06 -3.80
N LYS A 123 1.15 -4.94 -3.65
CA LYS A 123 1.74 -5.65 -4.78
C LYS A 123 0.78 -6.66 -5.38
N GLU A 124 0.07 -7.41 -4.54
CA GLU A 124 -0.94 -8.38 -4.98
C GLU A 124 -2.06 -7.67 -5.74
N ILE A 125 -2.57 -6.57 -5.21
CA ILE A 125 -3.57 -5.71 -5.87
C ILE A 125 -3.05 -5.20 -7.22
N ALA A 126 -1.79 -4.75 -7.29
CA ALA A 126 -1.19 -4.30 -8.54
C ALA A 126 -1.07 -5.43 -9.59
N ASN A 127 -0.70 -6.64 -9.16
CA ASN A 127 -0.61 -7.82 -10.03
C ASN A 127 -2.00 -8.25 -10.52
N HIS A 128 -3.01 -8.19 -9.64
CA HIS A 128 -4.39 -8.47 -9.98
C HIS A 128 -4.91 -7.46 -11.01
N LYS A 129 -4.73 -6.16 -10.76
CA LYS A 129 -5.03 -5.09 -11.73
C LYS A 129 -4.37 -5.35 -13.08
N ALA A 130 -3.07 -5.66 -13.11
CA ALA A 130 -2.35 -5.91 -14.37
C ALA A 130 -2.97 -7.08 -15.15
N SER A 131 -3.42 -8.12 -14.46
CA SER A 131 -4.11 -9.26 -15.04
C SER A 131 -5.48 -8.86 -15.61
N LEU A 132 -6.25 -8.05 -14.88
CA LEU A 132 -7.52 -7.50 -15.37
C LEU A 132 -7.31 -6.60 -16.59
N VAL A 133 -6.31 -5.73 -16.60
CA VAL A 133 -5.99 -4.87 -17.75
C VAL A 133 -5.75 -5.73 -18.99
N LYS A 134 -5.01 -6.84 -18.86
CA LYS A 134 -4.78 -7.78 -19.96
C LYS A 134 -6.10 -8.43 -20.43
N MET A 135 -6.94 -8.85 -19.48
CA MET A 135 -8.25 -9.45 -19.79
C MET A 135 -9.17 -8.46 -20.52
N ILE A 136 -9.32 -7.23 -20.02
CA ILE A 136 -10.09 -6.15 -20.64
C ILE A 136 -9.60 -5.89 -22.08
N LYS A 137 -8.28 -5.76 -22.27
CA LYS A 137 -7.72 -5.53 -23.61
C LYS A 137 -8.00 -6.69 -24.56
N THR A 138 -7.85 -7.92 -24.08
CA THR A 138 -8.12 -9.12 -24.89
C THR A 138 -9.57 -9.14 -25.35
N HIS A 139 -10.51 -8.78 -24.46
CA HIS A 139 -11.93 -8.71 -24.79
C HIS A 139 -12.25 -7.59 -25.78
N LEU A 140 -11.76 -6.37 -25.53
CA LEU A 140 -12.00 -5.22 -26.40
C LEU A 140 -11.40 -5.40 -27.80
N GLU A 141 -10.33 -6.18 -27.92
CA GLU A 141 -9.72 -6.57 -29.19
C GLU A 141 -10.45 -7.74 -29.90
N GLY A 142 -11.51 -8.29 -29.29
CA GLY A 142 -12.27 -9.44 -29.81
C GLY A 142 -11.47 -10.74 -29.83
N LYS A 143 -10.46 -10.86 -28.97
CA LYS A 143 -9.52 -12.00 -28.94
C LYS A 143 -9.90 -13.09 -27.95
N ASP A 144 -10.93 -12.89 -27.13
CA ASP A 144 -11.55 -13.96 -26.36
C ASP A 144 -12.88 -14.40 -26.98
N GLN A 145 -13.40 -15.54 -26.49
CA GLN A 145 -14.68 -16.10 -26.94
C GLN A 145 -15.81 -15.78 -25.96
N GLN A 146 -15.62 -14.85 -25.03
CA GLN A 146 -16.65 -14.50 -24.06
C GLN A 146 -17.70 -13.58 -24.69
N SER A 147 -18.97 -13.76 -24.32
CA SER A 147 -19.98 -12.75 -24.61
C SER A 147 -19.80 -11.53 -23.72
N ASP A 148 -20.23 -10.37 -24.18
CA ASP A 148 -20.18 -9.11 -23.41
C ASP A 148 -20.85 -9.26 -22.02
N ALA A 149 -21.94 -10.03 -21.93
CA ALA A 149 -22.62 -10.29 -20.67
C ALA A 149 -21.74 -11.10 -19.69
N ALA A 150 -21.03 -12.13 -20.19
CA ALA A 150 -20.12 -12.94 -19.38
C ALA A 150 -18.87 -12.15 -18.99
N PHE A 151 -18.33 -11.35 -19.91
CA PHE A 151 -17.22 -10.44 -19.65
C PHE A 151 -17.58 -9.42 -18.56
N ASN A 152 -18.70 -8.69 -18.72
CA ASN A 152 -19.12 -7.66 -17.76
C ASN A 152 -19.39 -8.24 -16.37
N LYS A 153 -19.96 -9.45 -16.28
CA LYS A 153 -20.13 -10.14 -15.00
C LYS A 153 -18.79 -10.45 -14.34
N THR A 154 -17.84 -10.98 -15.12
CA THR A 154 -16.48 -11.29 -14.64
C THR A 154 -15.78 -10.02 -14.19
N LEU A 155 -15.73 -9.00 -15.05
CA LEU A 155 -15.11 -7.71 -14.77
C LEU A 155 -15.68 -7.06 -13.50
N SER A 156 -17.00 -7.03 -13.33
CA SER A 156 -17.62 -6.47 -12.13
C SER A 156 -17.20 -7.21 -10.86
N SER A 157 -17.12 -8.55 -10.90
CA SER A 157 -16.66 -9.36 -9.78
C SER A 157 -15.19 -9.06 -9.45
N GLU A 158 -14.34 -9.03 -10.47
CA GLU A 158 -12.90 -8.82 -10.31
C GLU A 158 -12.57 -7.39 -9.82
N LEU A 159 -13.28 -6.37 -10.30
CA LEU A 159 -13.16 -5.00 -9.79
C LEU A 159 -13.58 -4.92 -8.31
N SER A 160 -14.68 -5.58 -7.95
CA SER A 160 -15.14 -5.64 -6.55
C SER A 160 -14.12 -6.35 -5.65
N GLN A 161 -13.39 -7.36 -6.16
CA GLN A 161 -12.34 -8.02 -5.40
C GLN A 161 -11.15 -7.08 -5.15
N ILE A 162 -10.72 -6.30 -6.14
CA ILE A 162 -9.66 -5.28 -5.95
C ILE A 162 -10.05 -4.29 -4.86
N ASP A 163 -11.28 -3.78 -4.89
CA ASP A 163 -11.76 -2.84 -3.86
C ASP A 163 -11.83 -3.48 -2.47
N SER A 164 -12.26 -4.74 -2.41
CA SER A 164 -12.26 -5.53 -1.17
C SER A 164 -10.84 -5.72 -0.62
N SER A 165 -9.86 -6.01 -1.49
CA SER A 165 -8.45 -6.12 -1.08
C SER A 165 -7.88 -4.80 -0.56
N PHE A 166 -8.25 -3.66 -1.15
CA PHE A 166 -7.89 -2.36 -0.60
C PHE A 166 -8.51 -2.13 0.77
N ASN A 167 -9.80 -2.46 0.95
CA ASN A 167 -10.48 -2.33 2.24
C ASN A 167 -9.82 -3.21 3.31
N ALA A 168 -9.52 -4.47 3.00
CA ALA A 168 -8.83 -5.38 3.91
C ALA A 168 -7.45 -4.83 4.33
N ALA A 169 -6.69 -4.26 3.39
CA ALA A 169 -5.40 -3.63 3.70
C ALA A 169 -5.55 -2.41 4.62
N LEU A 170 -6.60 -1.60 4.42
CA LEU A 170 -6.90 -0.45 5.28
C LEU A 170 -7.36 -0.89 6.67
N GLU A 171 -8.28 -1.85 6.77
CA GLU A 171 -8.79 -2.39 8.02
C GLU A 171 -7.66 -3.00 8.86
N TYR A 172 -6.77 -3.76 8.24
CA TYR A 172 -5.57 -4.27 8.90
C TYR A 172 -4.74 -3.14 9.51
N LEU A 173 -4.47 -2.08 8.74
CA LEU A 173 -3.69 -0.93 9.21
C LEU A 173 -4.38 -0.11 10.32
N GLN A 174 -5.71 -0.08 10.33
CA GLN A 174 -6.50 0.67 11.31
C GLN A 174 -6.67 -0.09 12.63
N ASN A 175 -6.69 -1.43 12.59
CA ASN A 175 -6.96 -2.29 13.74
C ASN A 175 -5.69 -2.93 14.34
N ILE A 176 -4.50 -2.52 13.92
CA ILE A 176 -3.26 -3.00 14.53
C ILE A 176 -3.15 -2.51 15.97
N GLU A 177 -2.80 -3.43 16.86
CA GLU A 177 -2.49 -3.16 18.26
C GLU A 177 -1.00 -3.40 18.57
N LEU A 178 -0.54 -2.81 19.67
CA LEU A 178 0.82 -3.01 20.16
C LEU A 178 0.90 -4.27 21.03
N ASP A 179 1.24 -5.41 20.40
CA ASP A 179 1.51 -6.72 21.05
C ASP A 179 2.69 -6.74 22.02
#